data_AF-A0A7J3P4J4-F1
#
_entry.id   AF-A0A7J3P4J4-F1
#
_cell.length_a   1.000
_cell.length_b   1.000
_cell.length_c   1.000
_cell.angle_alpha   90.00
_cell.angle_beta   90.00
_cell.angle_gamma   90.00
#
_symmetry.space_group_name_H-M   'P 1'
#
loop_
_entity.id
_entity.type
_entity.pdbx_description
1 polymer ?
#
loop_
_entity_poly.entity_id
_entity_poly.type
_entity_poly.pdbx_seq_one_letter_code
_entity_poly.pdbx_strand_id
1 'polypeptide(L)'
;METAEASSFSGIKVESGNSYSIYWFVWERDGFYPWPDWEPIILIFCDSDLRFVCVRRHFIWKVYEAPDLAEPVTAFFEGRHHAPLIKTRTNARDFERKISRGTVPISLDAVLEEEVPDFARDPRHLVDRFKISAIPAALLHRISRQKAVDEKVSELLEDCRE
;
A
#
# COMPACT_ATOMS: atom_id res chain seq x y z
N MET A 1 5.67 -0.66 -25.49
CA MET A 1 5.21 0.70 -25.14
C MET A 1 5.23 0.73 -23.62
N GLU A 2 6.33 1.17 -23.02
CA GLU A 2 6.37 1.42 -21.58
C GLU A 2 5.33 2.51 -21.31
N THR A 3 4.33 2.19 -20.47
CA THR A 3 3.41 3.20 -20.00
C THR A 3 4.21 4.18 -19.15
N ALA A 4 4.03 5.48 -19.37
CA ALA A 4 4.76 6.58 -18.69
C ALA A 4 4.63 6.60 -17.13
N GLU A 5 4.00 5.58 -16.55
CA GLU A 5 3.81 5.38 -15.10
C GLU A 5 4.84 4.39 -14.52
N ALA A 6 5.41 3.49 -15.34
CA ALA A 6 6.59 2.72 -14.93
C ALA A 6 7.81 3.63 -14.71
N SER A 7 7.83 4.81 -15.35
CA SER A 7 8.90 5.81 -15.21
C SER A 7 8.78 6.73 -13.99
N SER A 8 7.77 6.58 -13.13
CA SER A 8 7.61 7.38 -11.90
C SER A 8 7.73 6.57 -10.61
N PHE A 9 7.96 5.26 -10.70
CA PHE A 9 8.22 4.42 -9.54
C PHE A 9 9.64 4.69 -9.02
N SER A 10 9.73 5.13 -7.77
CA SER A 10 10.99 5.51 -7.13
C SER A 10 11.70 4.31 -6.51
N GLY A 11 10.95 3.35 -5.95
CA GLY A 11 11.50 2.18 -5.27
C GLY A 11 10.66 1.71 -4.09
N ILE A 12 11.26 0.88 -3.24
CA ILE A 12 10.61 0.26 -2.08
C ILE A 12 11.39 0.55 -0.80
N LYS A 13 10.70 1.02 0.23
CA LYS A 13 11.24 1.03 1.60
C LYS A 13 10.64 -0.13 2.39
N VAL A 14 11.49 -0.90 3.07
CA VAL A 14 11.05 -1.99 3.96
C VAL A 14 11.30 -1.60 5.41
N GLU A 15 10.27 -1.76 6.23
CA GLU A 15 10.35 -1.64 7.69
C GLU A 15 9.85 -2.93 8.33
N SER A 16 10.61 -3.49 9.26
CA SER A 16 10.25 -4.74 9.92
C SER A 16 10.21 -4.56 11.43
N GLY A 17 9.14 -5.06 12.04
CA GLY A 17 9.06 -5.31 13.47
C GLY A 17 9.12 -6.81 13.76
N ASN A 18 9.01 -7.19 15.03
CA ASN A 18 9.07 -8.60 15.43
C ASN A 18 7.93 -9.46 14.85
N SER A 19 6.78 -8.85 14.56
CA SER A 19 5.55 -9.54 14.14
C SER A 19 4.93 -8.91 12.90
N TYR A 20 5.66 -8.05 12.20
CA TYR A 20 5.17 -7.43 10.97
C TYR A 20 6.31 -7.02 10.03
N SER A 21 5.97 -6.84 8.76
CA SER A 21 6.82 -6.13 7.79
C SER A 21 5.96 -5.22 6.94
N ILE A 22 6.43 -4.00 6.67
CA ILE A 22 5.77 -3.01 5.84
C ILE A 22 6.66 -2.78 4.62
N TYR A 23 6.09 -3.03 3.45
CA TYR A 23 6.69 -2.71 2.16
C TYR A 23 6.00 -1.44 1.66
N TRP A 24 6.74 -0.34 1.66
CA TRP A 24 6.29 0.93 1.12
C TRP A 24 6.70 1.05 -0.33
N PHE A 25 5.73 1.07 -1.22
CA PHE A 25 5.97 1.31 -2.63
C PHE A 25 5.86 2.81 -2.89
N VAL A 26 6.88 3.39 -3.51
CA VAL A 26 7.02 4.84 -3.62
C VAL A 26 6.97 5.25 -5.09
N TRP A 27 6.14 6.25 -5.38
CA TRP A 27 6.14 6.95 -6.66
C TRP A 27 6.38 8.43 -6.44
N GLU A 28 6.97 9.09 -7.44
CA GLU A 28 7.22 10.53 -7.41
C GLU A 28 5.93 11.36 -7.30
N ARG A 29 4.78 10.80 -7.71
CA ARG A 29 3.47 11.47 -7.74
C ARG A 29 2.32 10.51 -7.46
N ASP A 30 1.26 10.98 -6.80
CA ASP A 30 -0.04 10.31 -6.71
C ASP A 30 -0.98 10.81 -7.82
N GLY A 31 -1.05 10.09 -8.94
CA GLY A 31 -1.90 10.45 -10.07
C GLY A 31 -1.62 11.85 -10.63
N PHE A 32 -2.57 12.77 -10.43
CA PHE A 32 -2.43 14.18 -10.86
C PHE A 32 -1.97 15.10 -9.73
N TYR A 33 -1.76 14.56 -8.52
CA TYR A 33 -1.28 15.32 -7.38
C TYR A 33 0.25 15.48 -7.42
N PRO A 34 0.78 16.65 -7.01
CA PRO A 34 2.21 16.94 -7.11
C PRO A 34 3.04 16.40 -5.93
N TRP A 35 2.45 15.64 -5.02
CA TRP A 35 3.15 15.02 -3.89
C TRP A 35 3.49 13.56 -4.18
N PRO A 36 4.59 13.03 -3.59
CA PRO A 36 4.95 11.62 -3.73
C PRO A 36 3.88 10.71 -3.13
N ASP A 37 3.70 9.57 -3.77
CA ASP A 37 2.76 8.55 -3.35
C ASP A 37 3.50 7.44 -2.59
N TRP A 38 2.98 7.07 -1.43
CA TRP A 38 3.57 6.05 -0.56
C TRP A 38 2.48 5.04 -0.22
N GLU A 39 2.51 3.87 -0.86
CA GLU A 39 1.49 2.85 -0.66
C GLU A 39 2.03 1.65 0.13
N PRO A 40 1.50 1.40 1.34
CA PRO A 40 1.95 0.30 2.19
C PRO A 40 1.28 -1.03 1.80
N ILE A 41 2.10 -2.08 1.77
CA ILE A 41 1.68 -3.47 1.93
C ILE A 41 2.24 -3.98 3.26
N ILE A 42 1.35 -4.29 4.19
CA ILE A 42 1.67 -4.73 5.55
C ILE A 42 1.47 -6.24 5.62
N LEU A 43 2.49 -6.96 6.02
CA LEU A 43 2.43 -8.37 6.38
C LEU A 43 2.40 -8.47 7.91
N ILE A 44 1.44 -9.20 8.46
CA ILE A 44 1.33 -9.47 9.90
C ILE A 44 1.58 -10.95 10.14
N PHE A 45 2.48 -11.26 11.08
CA PHE A 45 2.87 -12.60 11.46
C PHE A 45 2.47 -12.87 12.90
N CYS A 46 1.82 -14.01 13.17
CA CYS A 46 1.66 -14.53 14.53
C CYS A 46 2.41 -15.87 14.61
N ASP A 47 3.25 -16.05 15.62
CA ASP A 47 4.10 -17.24 15.79
C ASP A 47 4.95 -17.61 14.56
N SER A 48 5.42 -16.60 13.82
CA SER A 48 6.16 -16.70 12.55
C SER A 48 5.33 -17.10 11.33
N ASP A 49 4.04 -17.40 11.50
CA ASP A 49 3.13 -17.66 10.39
C ASP A 49 2.47 -16.37 9.91
N LEU A 50 2.46 -16.16 8.59
CA LEU A 50 1.71 -15.06 7.99
C LEU A 50 0.22 -15.26 8.31
N ARG A 51 -0.40 -14.25 8.92
CA ARG A 51 -1.85 -14.23 9.18
C ARG A 51 -2.60 -13.26 8.30
N PHE A 52 -2.06 -12.07 8.12
CA PHE A 52 -2.75 -11.01 7.39
C PHE A 52 -1.83 -10.33 6.39
N VAL A 53 -2.38 -10.02 5.23
CA VAL A 53 -1.86 -8.99 4.32
C VAL A 53 -2.83 -7.82 4.38
N CYS A 54 -2.34 -6.63 4.74
CA CYS A 54 -3.14 -5.42 4.78
C CYS A 54 -2.60 -4.40 3.78
N VAL A 55 -3.50 -3.78 3.02
CA VAL A 55 -3.14 -2.74 2.06
C VAL A 55 -4.05 -1.53 2.22
N ARG A 56 -3.53 -0.37 1.86
CA ARG A 56 -4.30 0.87 1.75
C ARG A 56 -4.72 1.08 0.30
N ARG A 57 -6.02 1.25 0.05
CA ARG A 57 -6.54 1.56 -1.29
C ARG A 57 -7.43 2.79 -1.24
N HIS A 58 -6.95 3.91 -1.81
CA HIS A 58 -7.67 5.19 -1.83
C HIS A 58 -8.23 5.59 -0.45
N PHE A 59 -7.39 5.54 0.57
CA PHE A 59 -7.72 5.85 1.97
C PHE A 59 -8.60 4.82 2.69
N ILE A 60 -8.73 3.60 2.15
CA ILE A 60 -9.47 2.50 2.78
C ILE A 60 -8.53 1.33 3.05
N TRP A 61 -8.51 0.84 4.28
CA TRP A 61 -7.79 -0.38 4.63
C TRP A 61 -8.54 -1.62 4.15
N LYS A 62 -7.84 -2.49 3.43
CA LYS A 62 -8.29 -3.85 3.11
C LYS A 62 -7.38 -4.85 3.81
N VAL A 63 -7.99 -5.86 4.40
CA VAL A 63 -7.30 -6.96 5.09
C VAL A 63 -7.62 -8.25 4.34
N TYR A 64 -6.59 -9.04 4.10
CA TYR A 64 -6.66 -10.36 3.48
C TYR A 64 -6.11 -11.37 4.48
N GLU A 65 -6.90 -12.38 4.82
CA GLU A 65 -6.47 -13.45 5.70
C GLU A 65 -5.64 -14.48 4.93
N ALA A 66 -4.66 -15.09 5.59
CA ALA A 66 -3.75 -16.05 4.98
C ALA A 66 -4.44 -17.19 4.19
N PRO A 67 -5.57 -17.78 4.67
CA PRO A 67 -6.27 -18.82 3.92
C PRO A 67 -6.79 -18.36 2.54
N ASP A 68 -7.07 -17.07 2.38
CA ASP A 68 -7.58 -16.50 1.13
C ASP A 68 -6.46 -16.18 0.13
N LEU A 69 -5.21 -16.11 0.58
CA LEU A 69 -4.08 -15.70 -0.25
C LEU A 69 -3.68 -16.79 -1.24
N ALA A 70 -3.31 -16.37 -2.44
CA ALA A 70 -2.58 -17.23 -3.35
C ALA A 70 -1.09 -17.22 -2.98
N GLU A 71 -0.42 -18.36 -3.15
CA GLU A 71 1.01 -18.50 -2.92
C GLU A 71 1.79 -18.51 -4.25
N PRO A 72 2.91 -17.77 -4.37
CA PRO A 72 3.42 -16.80 -3.39
C PRO A 72 2.51 -15.56 -3.28
N VAL A 73 2.55 -14.87 -2.13
CA VAL A 73 1.83 -13.60 -1.94
C VAL A 73 2.29 -12.61 -3.01
N THR A 74 1.36 -12.18 -3.85
CA THR A 74 1.65 -11.35 -5.01
C THR A 74 0.74 -10.13 -4.99
N ALA A 75 1.32 -8.97 -5.29
CA ALA A 75 0.60 -7.71 -5.41
C ALA A 75 0.90 -7.04 -6.74
N PHE A 76 -0.02 -6.21 -7.21
CA PHE A 76 0.29 -5.20 -8.21
C PHE A 76 -0.52 -3.93 -7.96
N PHE A 77 -0.11 -2.85 -8.62
CA PHE A 77 -0.72 -1.52 -8.46
C PHE A 77 -1.52 -1.14 -9.71
N GLU A 78 -2.77 -0.75 -9.50
CA GLU A 78 -3.74 -0.43 -10.55
C GLU A 78 -3.86 1.07 -10.79
N GLY A 79 -3.69 1.47 -12.05
CA GLY A 79 -4.01 2.80 -12.55
C GLY A 79 -3.15 3.91 -11.96
N ARG A 80 -3.58 5.15 -12.19
CA ARG A 80 -2.81 6.38 -11.89
C ARG A 80 -2.58 6.66 -10.41
N HIS A 81 -3.44 6.11 -9.56
CA HIS A 81 -3.45 6.33 -8.12
C HIS A 81 -2.95 5.10 -7.37
N HIS A 82 -2.07 4.33 -8.03
CA HIS A 82 -1.35 3.17 -7.51
C HIS A 82 -2.20 2.34 -6.53
N ALA A 83 -3.38 1.90 -6.96
CA ALA A 83 -4.25 1.17 -6.05
C ALA A 83 -3.73 -0.27 -5.89
N PRO A 84 -3.29 -0.71 -4.71
CA PRO A 84 -2.81 -2.07 -4.55
C PRO A 84 -3.94 -3.08 -4.72
N LEU A 85 -3.65 -4.17 -5.42
CA LEU A 85 -4.46 -5.36 -5.49
C LEU A 85 -3.62 -6.57 -5.09
N ILE A 86 -4.12 -7.35 -4.12
CA ILE A 86 -3.52 -8.59 -3.67
C ILE A 86 -4.15 -9.78 -4.40
N LYS A 87 -3.32 -10.73 -4.81
CA LYS A 87 -3.76 -12.00 -5.42
C LYS A 87 -4.33 -12.92 -4.35
N THR A 88 -5.60 -13.25 -4.48
CA THR A 88 -6.30 -14.24 -3.66
C THR A 88 -6.59 -15.49 -4.48
N ARG A 89 -6.90 -16.59 -3.79
CA ARG A 89 -7.35 -17.85 -4.43
C ARG A 89 -8.62 -17.63 -5.27
N THR A 90 -9.48 -16.72 -4.84
CA THR A 90 -10.77 -16.42 -5.49
C THR A 90 -10.64 -15.45 -6.67
N ASN A 91 -9.67 -14.52 -6.64
CA ASN A 91 -9.50 -13.51 -7.69
C ASN A 91 -8.39 -13.84 -8.72
N ALA A 92 -7.65 -14.94 -8.54
CA ALA A 92 -6.45 -15.24 -9.31
C ALA A 92 -6.62 -15.11 -10.83
N ARG A 93 -7.74 -15.61 -11.41
CA ARG A 93 -7.98 -15.49 -12.87
C ARG A 93 -8.14 -14.05 -13.34
N ASP A 94 -8.82 -13.20 -12.56
CA ASP A 94 -8.97 -11.78 -12.88
C ASP A 94 -7.63 -11.05 -12.72
N PHE A 95 -6.89 -11.38 -11.66
CA PHE A 95 -5.57 -10.85 -11.36
C PHE A 95 -4.60 -11.06 -12.54
N GLU A 96 -4.45 -12.29 -13.04
CA GLU A 96 -3.57 -12.59 -14.19
C GLU A 96 -4.01 -11.89 -15.48
N ARG A 97 -5.32 -11.78 -15.70
CA ARG A 97 -5.87 -11.06 -16.86
C ARG A 97 -5.54 -9.57 -16.81
N LYS A 98 -5.47 -8.98 -15.62
CA LYS A 98 -5.11 -7.57 -15.46
C LYS A 98 -3.62 -7.35 -15.66
N ILE A 99 -2.77 -8.21 -15.11
CA ILE A 99 -1.31 -8.14 -15.31
C ILE A 99 -0.96 -8.23 -16.81
N SER A 100 -1.53 -9.20 -17.54
CA SER A 100 -1.28 -9.39 -18.97
C SER A 100 -1.71 -8.22 -19.86
N ARG A 101 -2.51 -7.27 -19.34
CA ARG A 101 -2.95 -6.06 -20.06
C ARG A 101 -2.01 -4.86 -19.90
N GLY A 102 -0.88 -5.03 -19.20
CA GLY A 102 0.18 -4.02 -19.19
C GLY A 102 0.64 -3.58 -17.81
N THR A 103 0.66 -4.48 -16.82
CA THR A 103 1.27 -4.18 -15.53
C THR A 103 2.72 -4.64 -15.52
N VAL A 104 3.64 -3.72 -15.19
CA VAL A 104 5.06 -4.05 -14.99
C VAL A 104 5.23 -4.61 -13.57
N PRO A 105 5.84 -5.80 -13.39
CA PRO A 105 6.19 -6.29 -12.07
C PRO A 105 7.15 -5.31 -11.40
N ILE A 106 6.82 -4.87 -10.18
CA ILE A 106 7.73 -4.04 -9.40
C ILE A 106 8.81 -4.94 -8.81
N SER A 107 10.08 -4.67 -9.14
CA SER A 107 11.20 -5.39 -8.53
C SER A 107 11.34 -4.99 -7.07
N LEU A 108 11.48 -5.99 -6.19
CA LEU A 108 11.79 -5.77 -4.77
C LEU A 108 13.24 -5.33 -4.54
N ASP A 109 14.09 -5.40 -5.56
CA ASP A 109 15.51 -5.04 -5.48
C ASP A 109 15.74 -3.52 -5.53
N ALA A 110 14.73 -2.73 -5.88
CA ALA A 110 14.79 -1.27 -5.94
C ALA A 110 14.63 -0.64 -4.54
N VAL A 111 15.51 -1.01 -3.61
CA VAL A 111 15.43 -0.56 -2.21
C VAL A 111 15.76 0.93 -2.07
N LEU A 112 14.89 1.68 -1.38
CA LEU A 112 15.09 3.07 -1.01
C LEU A 112 15.66 3.19 0.40
N GLU A 113 16.63 4.06 0.58
CA GLU A 113 17.22 4.36 1.89
C GLU A 113 16.45 5.45 2.64
N GLU A 114 15.59 6.22 1.96
CA GLU A 114 14.82 7.33 2.53
C GLU A 114 13.98 6.91 3.75
N GLU A 115 13.79 7.86 4.67
CA GLU A 115 12.88 7.68 5.80
C GLU A 115 11.42 7.78 5.34
N VAL A 116 10.55 6.95 5.92
CA VAL A 116 9.11 7.01 5.65
C VAL A 116 8.57 8.32 6.24
N PRO A 117 7.99 9.21 5.41
CA PRO A 117 7.51 10.48 5.91
C PRO A 117 6.25 10.30 6.76
N ASP A 118 6.04 11.24 7.68
CA ASP A 118 4.88 11.30 8.58
C ASP A 118 3.54 11.13 7.85
N PHE A 119 3.36 11.80 6.71
CA PHE A 119 2.13 11.73 5.92
C PHE A 119 1.88 10.37 5.27
N ALA A 120 2.93 9.58 5.03
CA ALA A 120 2.78 8.23 4.50
C ALA A 120 2.20 7.29 5.58
N ARG A 121 2.69 7.44 6.82
CA ARG A 121 2.20 6.74 8.01
C ARG A 121 0.80 7.19 8.40
N ASP A 122 0.57 8.49 8.37
CA ASP A 122 -0.68 9.12 8.72
C ASP A 122 -1.10 10.17 7.67
N PRO A 123 -2.02 9.81 6.77
CA PRO A 123 -2.51 10.71 5.72
C PRO A 123 -3.08 12.02 6.23
N ARG A 124 -3.44 12.13 7.52
CA ARG A 124 -3.92 13.37 8.13
C ARG A 124 -2.87 14.50 8.03
N HIS A 125 -1.58 14.17 8.00
CA HIS A 125 -0.49 15.15 7.83
C HIS A 125 -0.32 15.66 6.39
N LEU A 126 -0.97 15.06 5.38
CA LEU A 126 -0.92 15.55 3.99
C LEU A 126 -1.41 17.00 3.87
N VAL A 127 -2.46 17.34 4.62
CA VAL A 127 -3.14 18.64 4.56
C VAL A 127 -2.19 19.76 5.00
N ASP A 128 -1.47 19.53 6.11
CA ASP A 128 -0.55 20.51 6.69
C ASP A 128 0.70 20.66 5.82
N ARG A 129 1.23 19.55 5.29
CA ARG A 129 2.52 19.52 4.60
C ARG A 129 2.47 20.13 3.21
N PHE A 130 1.40 19.88 2.45
CA PHE A 130 1.29 20.31 1.06
C PHE A 130 0.38 21.52 0.86
N LYS A 131 -0.10 22.15 1.96
CA LYS A 131 -0.95 23.36 1.96
C LYS A 131 -2.04 23.33 0.89
N ILE A 132 -2.72 22.19 0.78
CA ILE A 132 -3.49 21.85 -0.41
C ILE A 132 -4.84 22.57 -0.36
N SER A 133 -4.87 23.83 -0.77
CA SER A 133 -6.05 24.69 -0.77
C SER A 133 -7.14 24.26 -1.78
N ALA A 134 -6.90 23.19 -2.54
CA ALA A 134 -7.76 22.69 -3.60
C ALA A 134 -8.26 21.24 -3.38
N ILE A 135 -8.07 20.63 -2.20
CA ILE A 135 -8.64 19.29 -1.93
C ILE A 135 -10.17 19.40 -1.87
N PRO A 136 -10.92 18.61 -2.64
CA PRO A 136 -12.36 18.51 -2.47
C PRO A 136 -12.73 18.11 -1.03
N ALA A 137 -13.74 18.74 -0.43
CA ALA A 137 -14.16 18.44 0.95
C ALA A 137 -14.42 16.95 1.21
N ALA A 138 -14.90 16.22 0.19
CA ALA A 138 -15.10 14.78 0.26
C ALA A 138 -13.79 13.98 0.46
N LEU A 139 -12.68 14.43 -0.14
CA LEU A 139 -11.36 13.81 0.03
C LEU A 139 -10.76 14.16 1.40
N LEU A 140 -10.91 15.41 1.86
CA LEU A 140 -10.53 15.80 3.23
C LEU A 140 -11.24 14.94 4.29
N HIS A 141 -12.54 14.71 4.12
CA HIS A 141 -13.32 13.86 5.04
C HIS A 141 -12.88 12.39 5.00
N ARG A 142 -12.38 11.88 3.86
CA ARG A 142 -11.81 10.52 3.80
C ARG A 142 -10.48 10.45 4.54
N ILE A 143 -9.60 11.41 4.28
CA ILE A 143 -8.29 11.52 4.93
C ILE A 143 -8.45 11.59 6.46
N SER A 144 -9.35 12.43 6.96
CA SER A 144 -9.52 12.65 8.41
C SER A 144 -10.04 11.44 9.17
N ARG A 145 -10.72 10.52 8.49
CA ARG A 145 -11.30 9.31 9.09
C ARG A 145 -10.43 8.08 8.96
N GLN A 146 -9.30 8.20 8.29
CA GLN A 146 -8.45 7.07 8.03
C GLN A 146 -7.56 6.78 9.24
N LYS A 147 -7.49 5.50 9.62
CA LYS A 147 -6.51 5.02 10.60
C LYS A 147 -5.10 5.17 10.07
N ALA A 148 -4.18 5.61 10.92
CA ALA A 148 -2.75 5.58 10.63
C ALA A 148 -2.26 4.12 10.45
N VAL A 149 -1.11 3.96 9.81
CA VAL A 149 -0.49 2.63 9.62
C VAL A 149 -0.23 1.96 10.96
N ASP A 150 0.32 2.70 11.93
CA ASP A 150 0.64 2.15 13.25
C ASP A 150 -0.60 1.75 14.04
N GLU A 151 -1.70 2.53 13.92
CA GLU A 151 -3.01 2.17 14.48
C GLU A 151 -3.53 0.86 13.86
N LYS A 152 -3.37 0.69 12.54
CA LYS A 152 -3.84 -0.51 11.84
C LYS A 152 -2.98 -1.76 12.13
N VAL A 153 -1.66 -1.59 12.24
CA VAL A 153 -0.75 -2.67 12.65
C VAL A 153 -1.09 -3.13 14.07
N SER A 154 -1.30 -2.18 15.00
CA SER A 154 -1.62 -2.48 16.40
C SER A 154 -2.92 -3.26 16.51
N GLU A 155 -3.98 -2.82 15.81
CA GLU A 155 -5.26 -3.54 15.72
C GLU A 155 -5.09 -4.99 15.26
N LEU A 156 -4.37 -5.22 14.16
CA LEU A 156 -4.20 -6.58 13.62
C LEU A 156 -3.31 -7.47 14.49
N LEU A 157 -2.40 -6.89 15.27
CA LEU A 157 -1.59 -7.63 16.23
C LEU A 157 -2.35 -7.95 17.52
N GLU A 158 -3.39 -7.20 17.86
CA GLU A 158 -4.31 -7.56 18.94
C GLU A 158 -5.14 -8.77 18.54
N ASP A 159 -5.62 -8.82 17.29
CA ASP A 159 -6.34 -9.97 16.73
C ASP A 159 -5.48 -11.26 16.70
N CYS A 160 -4.15 -11.15 16.68
CA CYS A 160 -3.25 -12.31 16.82
C CYS A 160 -3.31 -13.00 18.20
N ARG A 161 -3.75 -12.28 19.23
CA ARG A 161 -3.66 -12.72 20.64
C ARG A 161 -4.94 -13.40 21.14
N GLU A 162 -6.01 -13.31 20.37
CA GLU A 162 -7.31 -13.96 20.63
C GLU A 162 -7.38 -15.36 20.01
#